data_AF-F8QZK7-F1
#
_entry.id   AF-F8QZK7-F1
#
_cell.length_a   1.000
_cell.length_b   1.000
_cell.length_c   1.000
_cell.angle_alpha   90.00
_cell.angle_beta   90.00
_cell.angle_gamma   90.00
#
_symmetry.space_group_name_H-M   'P 1'
#
loop_
_entity.id
_entity.type
_entity.pdbx_description
1 polymer ?
#
loop_
_entity_poly.entity_id
_entity_poly.type
_entity_poly.pdbx_seq_one_letter_code
_entity_poly.pdbx_strand_id
1 'polypeptide(L)'
;TLKNKYGIKNFKSFLEKCSHDTAKAMVNLREAPLPEKFDTSYLCSIHYQLFKNTFEWAGHLRHLPFTFEDGTTAAMPEMKRTGWENPFALGDEIPKGLQKLDQTLAEKDNLQG
;
A
#
# COMPACT_ATOMS: atom_id res chain seq x y z
N THR A 1 -16.71 6.41 -2.14
CA THR A 1 -15.35 6.95 -1.90
C THR A 1 -14.71 6.17 -0.77
N LEU A 2 -13.38 6.01 -0.77
CA LEU A 2 -12.68 5.35 0.34
C LEU A 2 -12.78 6.22 1.61
N LYS A 3 -12.90 5.57 2.78
CA LYS A 3 -12.74 6.27 4.08
C LYS A 3 -11.35 6.92 4.10
N ASN A 4 -11.30 8.21 4.43
CA ASN A 4 -10.09 9.02 4.37
C ASN A 4 -10.06 10.01 5.53
N LYS A 5 -8.86 10.37 5.97
CA LYS A 5 -8.61 11.26 7.12
C LYS A 5 -9.14 12.67 6.93
N TYR A 6 -9.48 13.07 5.70
CA TYR A 6 -10.07 14.38 5.42
C TYR A 6 -11.59 14.43 5.67
N GLY A 7 -12.24 13.29 5.85
CA GLY A 7 -13.71 13.20 5.94
C GLY A 7 -14.43 13.53 4.62
N ILE A 8 -13.72 13.61 3.49
CA ILE A 8 -14.28 14.02 2.19
C ILE A 8 -15.07 12.85 1.59
N LYS A 9 -16.37 13.05 1.35
CA LYS A 9 -17.25 12.06 0.70
C LYS A 9 -17.38 12.24 -0.81
N ASN A 10 -17.20 13.47 -1.32
CA ASN A 10 -17.25 13.75 -2.75
C ASN A 10 -16.04 13.13 -3.47
N PHE A 11 -16.28 12.35 -4.52
CA PHE A 11 -15.24 11.60 -5.23
C PHE A 11 -14.18 12.50 -5.88
N LYS A 12 -14.59 13.56 -6.58
CA LYS A 12 -13.67 14.45 -7.28
C LYS A 12 -12.79 15.22 -6.28
N SER A 13 -13.41 15.81 -5.26
CA SER A 13 -12.67 16.54 -4.21
C SER A 13 -11.72 15.62 -3.43
N PHE A 14 -12.12 14.36 -3.19
CA PHE A 14 -11.25 13.37 -2.57
C PHE A 14 -10.01 13.09 -3.43
N LEU A 15 -10.19 12.85 -4.73
CA LEU A 15 -9.06 12.59 -5.64
C LEU A 15 -8.12 13.77 -5.76
N GLU A 16 -8.64 14.99 -5.87
CA GLU A 16 -7.82 16.22 -5.91
C GLU A 16 -6.96 16.35 -4.66
N LYS A 17 -7.55 16.21 -3.47
CA LYS A 17 -6.83 16.32 -2.20
C LYS A 17 -5.82 15.18 -2.00
N CYS A 18 -6.23 13.94 -2.27
CA CYS A 18 -5.35 12.78 -2.18
C CYS A 18 -4.14 12.91 -3.12
N SER A 19 -4.35 13.36 -4.36
CA SER A 19 -3.27 13.54 -5.34
C SER A 19 -2.30 14.63 -4.92
N HIS A 20 -2.82 15.75 -4.40
CA HIS A 20 -1.98 16.84 -3.88
C HIS A 20 -1.07 16.37 -2.73
N ASP A 21 -1.64 15.69 -1.73
CA ASP A 21 -0.87 15.24 -0.57
C ASP A 21 0.13 14.13 -0.94
N THR A 22 -0.23 13.23 -1.87
CA THR A 22 0.66 12.18 -2.39
C THR A 22 1.82 12.78 -3.19
N ALA A 23 1.58 13.81 -4.00
CA ALA A 23 2.64 14.49 -4.75
C ALA A 23 3.68 15.13 -3.82
N LYS A 24 3.23 15.78 -2.73
CA LYS A 24 4.13 16.33 -1.70
C LYS A 24 4.90 15.22 -0.98
N ALA A 25 4.24 14.12 -0.64
CA ALA A 25 4.90 12.98 0.00
C ALA A 25 5.97 12.35 -0.89
N MET A 26 5.74 12.26 -2.20
CA MET A 26 6.70 11.73 -3.17
C MET A 26 7.98 12.56 -3.26
N VAL A 27 7.88 13.90 -3.15
CA VAL A 27 9.08 14.77 -3.08
C VAL A 27 9.91 14.41 -1.85
N ASN A 28 9.28 14.31 -0.67
CA ASN A 28 9.99 13.96 0.56
C ASN A 28 10.58 12.54 0.53
N LEU A 29 9.89 11.59 -0.09
CA LEU A 29 10.34 10.20 -0.18
C LEU A 29 11.60 10.06 -1.04
N ARG A 30 11.76 10.91 -2.07
CA ARG A 30 12.97 10.91 -2.92
C ARG A 30 14.22 11.40 -2.19
N GLU A 31 14.04 12.24 -1.17
CA GLU A 31 15.13 12.74 -0.32
C GLU A 31 15.49 11.78 0.83
N ALA A 32 14.67 10.75 1.06
CA ALA A 32 14.93 9.78 2.12
C ALA A 32 16.10 8.86 1.73
N PRO A 33 16.93 8.42 2.70
CA PRO A 33 17.97 7.45 2.43
C PRO A 33 17.37 6.13 1.97
N LEU A 34 18.09 5.45 1.08
CA LEU A 34 17.73 4.10 0.66
C LEU A 34 17.90 3.11 1.83
N PRO A 35 17.07 2.07 1.90
CA PRO A 35 17.23 1.04 2.92
C PRO A 35 18.44 0.16 2.59
N GLU A 36 18.99 -0.49 3.61
CA GLU A 36 19.99 -1.55 3.41
C GLU A 36 19.37 -2.81 2.79
N LYS A 37 18.09 -3.05 3.05
CA LYS A 37 17.34 -4.23 2.55
C LYS A 37 16.12 -3.79 1.77
N PHE A 38 15.94 -4.33 0.57
CA PHE A 38 14.73 -4.16 -0.21
C PHE A 38 13.83 -5.38 0.00
N ASP A 39 12.73 -5.17 0.71
CA ASP A 39 11.78 -6.21 1.07
C ASP A 39 10.34 -5.64 1.18
N THR A 40 9.42 -6.49 1.59
CA THR A 40 8.01 -6.13 1.85
C THR A 40 7.88 -5.04 2.91
N SER A 41 8.78 -4.99 3.90
CA SER A 41 8.78 -3.92 4.91
C SER A 41 9.04 -2.56 4.27
N TYR A 42 10.00 -2.49 3.32
CA TYR A 42 10.24 -1.26 2.57
C TYR A 42 9.10 -0.90 1.62
N LEU A 43 8.45 -1.89 0.98
CA LEU A 43 7.24 -1.64 0.20
C LEU A 43 6.12 -1.01 1.05
N CYS A 44 5.87 -1.56 2.24
CA CYS A 44 4.88 -1.03 3.18
C CYS A 44 5.27 0.36 3.69
N SER A 45 6.57 0.62 3.92
CA SER A 45 7.04 1.93 4.36
C SER A 45 6.88 3.01 3.28
N ILE A 46 7.15 2.69 2.01
CA ILE A 46 6.85 3.57 0.86
C ILE A 46 5.35 3.90 0.84
N HIS A 47 4.49 2.87 0.90
CA HIS A 47 3.04 3.08 0.89
C HIS A 47 2.58 3.92 2.10
N TYR A 48 3.15 3.69 3.29
CA TYR A 48 2.88 4.51 4.46
C TYR A 48 3.25 5.97 4.19
N GLN A 49 4.47 6.26 3.73
CA GLN A 49 4.91 7.64 3.51
C GLN A 49 4.04 8.38 2.49
N LEU A 50 3.66 7.70 1.39
CA LEU A 50 2.81 8.28 0.35
C LEU A 50 1.40 8.61 0.85
N PHE A 51 0.81 7.76 1.69
CA PHE A 51 -0.61 7.83 2.02
C PHE A 51 -0.96 8.08 3.49
N LYS A 52 0.02 8.26 4.39
CA LYS A 52 -0.21 8.46 5.83
C LYS A 52 -1.13 9.63 6.19
N ASN A 53 -1.19 10.65 5.32
CA ASN A 53 -2.08 11.80 5.49
C ASN A 53 -3.49 11.55 4.91
N THR A 54 -3.66 10.54 4.06
CA THR A 54 -4.92 10.21 3.38
C THR A 54 -5.67 9.06 4.06
N PHE A 55 -4.99 7.95 4.37
CA PHE A 55 -5.62 6.72 4.83
C PHE A 55 -5.10 6.31 6.21
N GLU A 56 -5.99 5.83 7.07
CA GLU A 56 -5.62 5.22 8.36
C GLU A 56 -4.82 3.92 8.15
N TRP A 57 -5.16 3.15 7.12
CA TRP A 57 -4.50 1.89 6.75
C TRP A 57 -3.25 2.06 5.88
N ALA A 58 -2.68 3.27 5.79
CA ALA A 58 -1.46 3.47 5.02
C ALA A 58 -0.35 2.53 5.53
N GLY A 59 0.21 1.71 4.63
CA GLY A 59 1.26 0.73 4.97
C GLY A 59 0.73 -0.66 5.35
N HIS A 60 -0.58 -0.86 5.36
CA HIS A 60 -1.19 -2.16 5.62
C HIS A 60 -1.48 -2.93 4.32
N LEU A 61 -1.29 -4.25 4.35
CA LEU A 61 -1.60 -5.15 3.26
C LEU A 61 -3.07 -5.53 3.27
N ARG A 62 -3.73 -5.53 2.11
CA ARG A 62 -5.18 -5.72 1.99
C ARG A 62 -5.74 -7.06 2.50
N HIS A 63 -4.91 -8.09 2.65
CA HIS A 63 -5.36 -9.39 3.17
C HIS A 63 -5.47 -9.41 4.70
N LEU A 64 -4.85 -8.45 5.38
CA LEU A 64 -4.92 -8.31 6.83
C LEU A 64 -6.15 -7.48 7.21
N PRO A 65 -6.94 -7.90 8.21
CA PRO A 65 -7.97 -7.06 8.79
C PRO A 65 -7.39 -5.76 9.34
N PHE A 66 -7.98 -4.63 8.97
CA PHE A 66 -7.68 -3.31 9.50
C PHE A 66 -8.90 -2.74 10.19
N THR A 67 -8.75 -2.32 11.44
CA THR A 67 -9.82 -1.69 12.23
C THR A 67 -9.61 -0.18 12.22
N PHE A 68 -10.61 0.53 11.69
CA PHE A 68 -10.65 1.99 11.65
C PHE A 68 -10.92 2.58 13.04
N GLU A 69 -10.59 3.85 13.23
CA GLU A 69 -10.91 4.59 14.46
C GLU A 69 -12.43 4.61 14.76
N ASP A 70 -13.28 4.50 13.75
CA ASP A 70 -14.74 4.41 13.90
C ASP A 70 -15.25 3.03 14.39
N GLY A 71 -14.34 2.10 14.68
CA GLY A 71 -14.63 0.77 15.22
C GLY A 71 -14.99 -0.27 14.17
N THR A 72 -15.10 0.10 12.89
CA THR A 72 -15.35 -0.87 11.81
C THR A 72 -14.05 -1.54 11.36
N THR A 73 -14.13 -2.82 10.97
CA THR A 73 -12.99 -3.56 10.40
C THR A 73 -13.21 -3.86 8.93
N ALA A 74 -12.17 -3.69 8.11
CA ALA A 74 -12.18 -4.06 6.70
C ALA A 74 -10.98 -4.93 6.34
N ALA A 75 -11.19 -5.84 5.40
CA ALA A 75 -10.14 -6.57 4.68
C ALA A 75 -10.62 -6.77 3.23
N MET A 76 -9.70 -6.95 2.31
CA MET A 76 -9.99 -7.28 0.91
C MET A 76 -9.02 -8.37 0.43
N PRO A 77 -9.20 -9.64 0.87
CA PRO A 77 -8.36 -10.76 0.46
C PRO A 77 -8.56 -11.13 -1.02
N GLU A 78 -9.75 -10.90 -1.57
CA GLU A 78 -10.04 -11.03 -3.00
C GLU A 78 -10.33 -9.65 -3.60
N MET A 79 -9.66 -9.32 -4.72
CA MET A 79 -9.92 -8.13 -5.50
C MET A 79 -10.16 -8.52 -6.96
N LYS A 80 -11.38 -8.30 -7.43
CA LYS A 80 -11.79 -8.61 -8.81
C LYS A 80 -11.40 -7.47 -9.75
N ARG A 81 -11.06 -7.84 -10.98
CA ARG A 81 -10.76 -6.89 -12.07
C ARG A 81 -11.95 -6.84 -13.02
N THR A 82 -12.56 -5.68 -13.19
CA THR A 82 -13.62 -5.51 -14.18
C THR A 82 -13.07 -5.76 -15.58
N GLY A 83 -13.70 -6.66 -16.34
CA GLY A 83 -13.32 -6.98 -17.72
C GLY A 83 -12.17 -7.99 -17.87
N TRP A 84 -11.71 -8.62 -16.78
CA TRP A 84 -10.69 -9.67 -16.81
C TRP A 84 -11.15 -10.89 -16.02
N GLU A 85 -10.97 -12.09 -16.58
CA GLU A 85 -11.35 -13.33 -15.89
C GLU A 85 -10.40 -13.71 -14.75
N ASN A 86 -9.11 -13.36 -14.87
CA ASN A 86 -8.13 -13.66 -13.84
C ASN A 86 -8.13 -12.59 -12.73
N PRO A 87 -8.37 -12.96 -11.46
CA PRO A 87 -8.28 -12.03 -10.34
C PRO A 87 -6.82 -11.67 -10.01
N PHE A 88 -6.63 -10.69 -9.13
CA PHE A 88 -5.35 -10.54 -8.42
C PHE A 88 -5.16 -11.70 -7.43
N ALA A 89 -3.94 -11.86 -6.91
CA ALA A 89 -3.62 -12.88 -5.89
C ALA A 89 -4.66 -12.90 -4.74
N LEU A 90 -5.12 -14.08 -4.36
CA LEU A 90 -6.22 -14.26 -3.42
C LEU A 90 -5.69 -14.61 -2.02
N GLY A 91 -6.11 -13.87 -0.99
CA GLY A 91 -5.85 -14.19 0.42
C GLY A 91 -4.39 -14.58 0.68
N ASP A 92 -4.16 -15.86 1.00
CA ASP A 92 -2.85 -16.45 1.32
C ASP A 92 -1.84 -16.44 0.16
N GLU A 93 -2.27 -16.24 -1.09
CA GLU A 93 -1.36 -16.05 -2.22
C GLU A 93 -0.57 -14.74 -2.11
N ILE A 94 -1.13 -13.73 -1.43
CA ILE A 94 -0.47 -12.43 -1.22
C ILE A 94 0.77 -12.59 -0.34
N PRO A 95 0.70 -13.12 0.90
CA PRO A 95 1.89 -13.31 1.72
C PRO A 95 2.88 -14.31 1.09
N LYS A 96 2.42 -15.36 0.39
CA LYS A 96 3.32 -16.28 -0.33
C LYS A 96 4.13 -15.57 -1.43
N GLY A 97 3.47 -14.71 -2.21
CA GLY A 97 4.13 -13.92 -3.26
C GLY A 97 5.13 -12.93 -2.68
N LEU A 98 4.77 -12.26 -1.59
CA LEU A 98 5.64 -11.32 -0.87
C LEU A 98 6.85 -12.02 -0.23
N GLN A 99 6.66 -13.19 0.38
CA GLN A 99 7.77 -13.99 0.90
C GLN A 99 8.74 -14.40 -0.20
N LYS A 100 8.22 -14.81 -1.37
CA LYS A 100 9.06 -15.15 -2.53
C LYS A 100 9.81 -13.94 -3.06
N LEU A 101 9.18 -12.76 -3.07
CA LEU A 101 9.84 -11.49 -3.43
C LEU A 101 11.02 -11.21 -2.49
N ASP A 102 10.78 -11.23 -1.18
CA ASP A 102 11.78 -10.95 -0.15
C ASP A 102 12.96 -11.94 -0.25
N GLN A 103 12.66 -13.24 -0.39
CA GLN A 103 13.67 -14.27 -0.57
C GLN A 103 14.51 -14.02 -1.83
N THR A 104 13.87 -13.71 -2.96
CA THR A 104 14.56 -13.51 -4.24
C THR A 104 15.48 -12.28 -4.18
N LEU A 105 15.04 -11.19 -3.55
CA LEU A 105 15.85 -9.99 -3.39
C LEU A 105 17.04 -10.22 -2.47
N ALA A 106 16.84 -10.94 -1.36
CA ALA A 106 17.93 -11.29 -0.44
C ALA A 106 18.96 -12.22 -1.09
N GLU A 107 18.53 -13.26 -1.81
CA GLU A 107 19.42 -14.22 -2.50
C GLU A 107 20.24 -13.57 -3.62
N LYS A 108 19.76 -12.45 -4.17
CA LYS A 108 20.42 -11.73 -5.28
C LYS A 108 21.06 -10.42 -4.83
N ASP A 109 21.30 -10.24 -3.53
CA ASP A 109 21.91 -9.04 -2.95
C ASP A 109 21.26 -7.74 -3.47
N ASN A 110 19.93 -7.65 -3.39
CA ASN A 110 19.15 -6.53 -3.92
C ASN A 110 19.37 -6.24 -5.42
N LEU A 111 19.72 -7.28 -6.20
CA LEU A 111 20.10 -7.20 -7.61
C LEU A 111 21.36 -6.36 -7.87
N GLN A 112 22.20 -6.19 -6.84
CA GLN A 112 23.53 -5.62 -6.98
C GLN A 112 24.44 -6.65 -7.66
N GLY A 113 25.31 -6.17 -8.54
CA GLY A 113 26.16 -7.01 -9.41
C GLY A 113 27.40 -7.54 -8.70
#